data_AF-A0AAV4ZRM9-F1
#
_entry.id   AF-A0AAV4ZRM9-F1
#
_cell.length_a   1.000
_cell.length_b   1.000
_cell.length_c   1.000
_cell.angle_alpha   90.00
_cell.angle_beta   90.00
_cell.angle_gamma   90.00
#
_symmetry.space_group_name_H-M   'P 1'
#
loop_
_entity.id
_entity.type
_entity.pdbx_description
1 polymer ?
#
loop_
_entity_poly.entity_id
_entity_poly.type
_entity_poly.pdbx_seq_one_letter_code
_entity_poly.pdbx_strand_id
1 'polypeptide(L)'
;MRLPAAALLLAVGMAPAHALCDVATGERPSRTPFFLGIEPMDGPAEVFCKLQQLKGRYRVNLQFRDTGVDRTKEFSFDGARGLGPEHLTTFLQSLFPTERGPEFDPVDGKPFPKVLKHVVQGRASQVPGGGDLQIPDVWQGARQFMLWEKFAIRLRPMPAPLEGFTLTVNFRPSPGRFVMEASGRRPSLHFRAWKPRLPIGSSINSACSEEIPICKDLPEVVPVRMSHEVEEVRLDLEGDNLAAPAEQTLTNLETRYRRHLASSNMRDFDPVRGRGHVEIRDGTTVITGESFPPERGKIGPSRVSVVYAEEQSPDSYRARIDNYFREFRDALVRQQSIDRKARTY
;
A
#
# COMPACT_ATOMS: atom_id res chain seq x y z
N MET A 1 -29.05 -18.90 8.46
CA MET A 1 -28.55 -18.07 7.34
C MET A 1 -27.05 -17.93 7.50
N ARG A 2 -26.23 -18.37 6.53
CA ARG A 2 -24.76 -18.31 6.62
C ARG A 2 -24.29 -16.89 6.26
N LEU A 3 -23.56 -16.26 7.18
CA LEU A 3 -23.07 -14.89 7.09
C LEU A 3 -22.09 -14.71 5.91
N PRO A 4 -22.36 -13.83 4.94
CA PRO A 4 -21.45 -13.59 3.80
C PRO A 4 -20.10 -12.98 4.23
N ALA A 5 -20.05 -12.27 5.35
CA ALA A 5 -18.80 -11.74 5.93
C ALA A 5 -17.89 -12.85 6.47
N ALA A 6 -18.46 -13.90 7.08
CA ALA A 6 -17.70 -15.03 7.62
C ALA A 6 -17.12 -15.92 6.51
N ALA A 7 -17.80 -16.05 5.36
CA ALA A 7 -17.32 -16.84 4.23
C ALA A 7 -16.07 -16.23 3.56
N LEU A 8 -15.94 -14.90 3.58
CA LEU A 8 -14.78 -14.19 3.02
C LEU A 8 -13.50 -14.39 3.86
N LEU A 9 -13.66 -14.57 5.17
CA LEU A 9 -12.59 -14.89 6.11
C LEU A 9 -12.10 -16.35 6.01
N LEU A 10 -12.91 -17.23 5.39
CA LEU A 10 -12.66 -18.68 5.30
C LEU A 10 -12.08 -19.13 3.95
N ALA A 11 -12.11 -18.30 2.91
CA ALA A 11 -11.65 -18.66 1.56
C ALA A 11 -10.15 -18.38 1.38
N VAL A 12 -9.30 -19.27 1.90
CA VAL A 12 -7.85 -19.27 1.59
C VAL A 12 -7.50 -20.57 0.87
N GLY A 13 -7.06 -20.44 -0.38
CA GLY A 13 -6.37 -21.49 -1.11
C GLY A 13 -7.18 -22.04 -2.28
N MET A 14 -6.80 -21.64 -3.50
CA MET A 14 -6.60 -22.51 -4.67
C MET A 14 -6.01 -21.67 -5.82
N ALA A 15 -5.00 -22.21 -6.52
CA ALA A 15 -4.49 -21.72 -7.80
C ALA A 15 -4.02 -22.94 -8.65
N PRO A 16 -3.88 -22.85 -9.99
CA PRO A 16 -4.23 -21.73 -10.87
C PRO A 16 -5.11 -22.10 -12.10
N ALA A 17 -5.73 -21.08 -12.68
CA ALA A 17 -5.88 -20.92 -14.13
C ALA A 17 -4.96 -19.75 -14.54
N HIS A 18 -4.31 -19.82 -15.71
CA HIS A 18 -3.34 -18.81 -16.17
C HIS A 18 -3.93 -17.39 -16.06
N ALA A 19 -3.39 -16.59 -15.15
CA ALA A 19 -3.88 -15.27 -14.80
C ALA A 19 -3.05 -14.17 -15.51
N LEU A 20 -3.73 -13.14 -16.03
CA LEU A 20 -3.10 -11.88 -16.47
C LEU A 20 -2.38 -11.15 -15.31
N CYS A 21 -2.63 -11.61 -14.08
CA CYS A 21 -2.08 -11.14 -12.82
C CYS A 21 -1.24 -12.27 -12.16
N ASP A 22 -0.16 -12.71 -12.82
CA ASP A 22 0.89 -13.50 -12.18
C ASP A 22 2.02 -12.58 -11.71
N VAL A 23 2.04 -12.30 -10.41
CA VAL A 23 3.15 -11.58 -9.79
C VAL A 23 3.91 -12.51 -8.86
N ALA A 24 4.57 -13.51 -9.44
CA ALA A 24 5.52 -14.34 -8.73
C ALA A 24 6.71 -13.47 -8.29
N THR A 25 6.82 -13.24 -6.99
CA THR A 25 7.87 -12.41 -6.38
C THR A 25 9.18 -13.17 -6.16
N GLY A 26 9.18 -14.50 -6.33
CA GLY A 26 10.32 -15.39 -6.07
C GLY A 26 10.70 -15.53 -4.59
N GLU A 27 10.04 -14.81 -3.68
CA GLU A 27 10.35 -14.81 -2.26
C GLU A 27 9.50 -15.83 -1.49
N ARG A 28 10.07 -16.38 -0.40
CA ARG A 28 9.33 -17.28 0.47
C ARG A 28 8.21 -16.50 1.16
N PRO A 29 6.96 -17.02 1.17
CA PRO A 29 5.87 -16.41 1.91
C PRO A 29 6.24 -16.23 3.38
N SER A 30 5.72 -15.18 4.01
CA SER A 30 5.88 -15.01 5.45
C SER A 30 5.18 -16.16 6.19
N ARG A 31 5.61 -16.43 7.43
CA ARG A 31 5.00 -17.50 8.25
C ARG A 31 3.56 -17.17 8.62
N THR A 32 3.27 -15.88 8.76
CA THR A 32 1.92 -15.35 8.95
C THR A 32 1.63 -14.28 7.89
N PRO A 33 1.19 -14.70 6.68
CA PRO A 33 0.87 -13.73 5.62
C PRO A 33 -0.32 -12.88 6.01
N PHE A 34 -0.36 -11.65 5.50
CA PHE A 34 -1.49 -10.77 5.73
C PHE A 34 -2.74 -11.30 5.02
N PHE A 35 -3.89 -10.68 5.28
CA PHE A 35 -5.15 -11.05 4.66
C PHE A 35 -5.02 -11.21 3.12
N LEU A 36 -5.64 -12.25 2.55
CA LEU A 36 -5.54 -12.65 1.12
C LEU A 36 -4.14 -13.05 0.63
N GLY A 37 -3.22 -13.34 1.54
CA GLY A 37 -1.83 -13.63 1.19
C GLY A 37 -1.06 -12.39 0.76
N ILE A 38 -1.53 -11.19 1.15
CA ILE A 38 -0.77 -9.95 0.98
C ILE A 38 0.50 -10.05 1.84
N GLU A 39 1.60 -9.53 1.32
CA GLU A 39 2.90 -9.52 1.98
C GLU A 39 3.37 -8.07 2.15
N PRO A 40 4.16 -7.74 3.20
CA PRO A 40 4.68 -6.38 3.42
C PRO A 40 5.40 -5.79 2.21
N MET A 41 6.11 -6.63 1.47
CA MET A 41 6.88 -6.32 0.26
C MET A 41 6.03 -6.09 -1.01
N ASP A 42 4.73 -6.43 -0.98
CA ASP A 42 3.87 -6.25 -2.14
C ASP A 42 3.73 -4.78 -2.50
N GLY A 43 3.62 -4.48 -3.79
CA GLY A 43 3.28 -3.16 -4.28
C GLY A 43 1.81 -3.04 -4.65
N PRO A 44 1.39 -1.84 -5.09
CA PRO A 44 0.00 -1.62 -5.49
C PRO A 44 -0.48 -2.55 -6.61
N ALA A 45 0.38 -2.92 -7.56
CA ALA A 45 0.02 -3.86 -8.63
C ALA A 45 -0.25 -5.26 -8.08
N GLU A 46 0.64 -5.77 -7.23
CA GLU A 46 0.53 -7.07 -6.57
C GLU A 46 -0.72 -7.16 -5.69
N VAL A 47 -0.94 -6.14 -4.86
CA VAL A 47 -2.12 -6.06 -4.00
C VAL A 47 -3.39 -6.02 -4.84
N PHE A 48 -3.45 -5.22 -5.90
CA PHE A 48 -4.63 -5.17 -6.77
C PHE A 48 -4.96 -6.54 -7.39
N CYS A 49 -3.93 -7.29 -7.82
CA CYS A 49 -4.13 -8.67 -8.27
C CYS A 49 -4.66 -9.59 -7.15
N LYS A 50 -4.15 -9.47 -5.92
CA LYS A 50 -4.60 -10.28 -4.78
C LYS A 50 -6.03 -9.94 -4.35
N LEU A 51 -6.44 -8.68 -4.45
CA LEU A 51 -7.80 -8.21 -4.13
C LEU A 51 -8.87 -8.81 -5.05
N GLN A 52 -8.54 -9.14 -6.30
CA GLN A 52 -9.48 -9.75 -7.25
C GLN A 52 -9.96 -11.16 -6.84
N GLN A 53 -9.27 -11.79 -5.88
CA GLN A 53 -9.73 -13.05 -5.26
C GLN A 53 -11.05 -12.87 -4.49
N LEU A 54 -11.39 -11.63 -4.10
CA LEU A 54 -12.66 -11.30 -3.48
C LEU A 54 -13.76 -11.26 -4.54
N LYS A 55 -14.53 -12.34 -4.69
CA LYS A 55 -15.68 -12.35 -5.61
C LYS A 55 -16.76 -11.35 -5.15
N GLY A 56 -17.29 -10.56 -6.07
CA GLY A 56 -18.39 -9.62 -5.81
C GLY A 56 -18.18 -8.23 -6.42
N ARG A 57 -19.12 -7.33 -6.12
CA ARG A 57 -19.02 -5.91 -6.49
C ARG A 57 -18.48 -5.12 -5.31
N TYR A 58 -17.53 -4.24 -5.57
CA TYR A 58 -16.84 -3.46 -4.55
C TYR A 58 -16.75 -2.00 -4.94
N ARG A 59 -16.96 -1.12 -3.97
CA ARG A 59 -16.57 0.27 -4.02
C ARG A 59 -15.12 0.36 -3.55
N VAL A 60 -14.24 0.76 -4.45
CA VAL A 60 -12.81 0.94 -4.20
C VAL A 60 -12.52 2.42 -4.09
N ASN A 61 -12.03 2.85 -2.93
CA ASN A 61 -11.59 4.21 -2.67
C ASN A 61 -10.06 4.21 -2.57
N LEU A 62 -9.41 5.02 -3.40
CA LEU A 62 -7.98 5.30 -3.31
C LEU A 62 -7.82 6.62 -2.57
N GLN A 63 -7.18 6.58 -1.41
CA GLN A 63 -6.99 7.74 -0.54
C GLN A 63 -5.50 8.08 -0.41
N PHE A 64 -5.10 9.25 -0.87
CA PHE A 64 -3.79 9.84 -0.63
C PHE A 64 -3.80 10.50 0.75
N ARG A 65 -3.02 9.95 1.67
CA ARG A 65 -3.15 10.20 3.12
C ARG A 65 -2.52 11.51 3.55
N ASP A 66 -1.45 11.93 2.90
CA ASP A 66 -0.71 13.14 3.29
C ASP A 66 -1.43 14.41 2.79
N THR A 67 -2.00 14.35 1.59
CA THR A 67 -2.78 15.45 1.00
C THR A 67 -4.26 15.42 1.34
N GLY A 68 -4.78 14.27 1.78
CA GLY A 68 -6.19 14.04 2.13
C GLY A 68 -7.12 13.92 0.92
N VAL A 69 -6.57 13.67 -0.27
CA VAL A 69 -7.34 13.55 -1.52
C VAL A 69 -7.75 12.10 -1.75
N ASP A 70 -8.97 11.87 -2.24
CA ASP A 70 -9.50 10.52 -2.43
C ASP A 70 -10.37 10.38 -3.68
N ARG A 71 -10.28 9.23 -4.40
CA ARG A 71 -11.18 8.88 -5.51
C ARG A 71 -11.87 7.58 -5.23
N THR A 72 -13.15 7.52 -5.57
CA THR A 72 -13.93 6.28 -5.51
C THR A 72 -14.29 5.79 -6.91
N LYS A 73 -14.11 4.49 -7.15
CA LYS A 73 -14.56 3.78 -8.36
C LYS A 73 -15.15 2.43 -7.99
N GLU A 74 -16.13 1.97 -8.76
CA GLU A 74 -16.72 0.64 -8.59
C GLU A 74 -15.97 -0.39 -9.43
N PHE A 75 -15.75 -1.57 -8.84
CA PHE A 75 -15.15 -2.73 -9.49
C PHE A 75 -16.03 -3.96 -9.29
N SER A 76 -16.07 -4.82 -10.30
CA SER A 76 -16.70 -6.13 -10.23
C SER A 76 -15.62 -7.18 -10.37
N PHE A 77 -15.42 -7.99 -9.34
CA PHE A 77 -14.46 -9.08 -9.31
C PHE A 77 -15.21 -10.40 -9.45
N ASP A 78 -14.81 -11.20 -10.43
CA ASP A 78 -15.37 -12.52 -10.70
C ASP A 78 -14.72 -13.62 -9.83
N GLY A 79 -13.67 -13.27 -9.08
CA GLY A 79 -12.86 -14.20 -8.28
C GLY A 79 -11.67 -14.79 -9.05
N ALA A 80 -11.59 -14.53 -10.36
CA ALA A 80 -10.42 -14.82 -11.15
C ALA A 80 -9.48 -13.59 -11.14
N ARG A 81 -8.18 -13.84 -11.23
CA ARG A 81 -7.16 -12.78 -11.40
C ARG A 81 -7.11 -12.32 -12.87
N GLY A 82 -8.27 -11.99 -13.41
CA GLY A 82 -8.49 -11.73 -14.84
C GLY A 82 -8.27 -10.28 -15.26
N LEU A 83 -8.32 -9.32 -14.33
CA LEU A 83 -7.99 -7.93 -14.60
C LEU A 83 -6.48 -7.74 -14.37
N GLY A 84 -5.73 -7.38 -15.40
CA GLY A 84 -4.31 -7.12 -15.22
C GLY A 84 -4.05 -5.78 -14.51
N PRO A 85 -2.79 -5.51 -14.12
CA PRO A 85 -2.38 -4.27 -13.47
C PRO A 85 -2.72 -2.99 -14.26
N GLU A 86 -2.88 -3.08 -15.58
CA GLU A 86 -3.25 -1.97 -16.46
C GLU A 86 -4.59 -1.31 -16.10
N HIS A 87 -5.50 -2.04 -15.45
CA HIS A 87 -6.75 -1.49 -14.95
C HIS A 87 -6.53 -0.52 -13.80
N LEU A 88 -5.59 -0.85 -12.90
CA LEU A 88 -5.16 0.05 -11.84
C LEU A 88 -4.41 1.25 -12.42
N THR A 89 -3.52 1.03 -13.40
CA THR A 89 -2.84 2.12 -14.13
C THR A 89 -3.84 3.09 -14.76
N THR A 90 -4.88 2.58 -15.42
CA THR A 90 -5.92 3.41 -16.05
C THR A 90 -6.71 4.19 -15.01
N PHE A 91 -7.03 3.56 -13.87
CA PHE A 91 -7.69 4.23 -12.76
C PHE A 91 -6.81 5.36 -12.19
N LEU A 92 -5.54 5.08 -11.91
CA LEU A 92 -4.58 6.09 -11.44
C LEU A 92 -4.39 7.21 -12.45
N GLN A 93 -4.24 6.89 -13.74
CA GLN A 93 -4.06 7.89 -14.78
C GLN A 93 -5.27 8.84 -14.89
N SER A 94 -6.48 8.35 -14.58
CA SER A 94 -7.68 9.21 -14.55
C SER A 94 -7.66 10.27 -13.44
N LEU A 95 -6.76 10.14 -12.46
CA LEU A 95 -6.62 11.08 -11.34
C LEU A 95 -5.63 12.20 -11.64
N PHE A 96 -4.68 11.97 -12.56
CA PHE A 96 -3.54 12.85 -12.75
C PHE A 96 -3.59 13.56 -14.10
N PRO A 97 -3.45 14.90 -14.12
CA PRO A 97 -3.43 15.65 -15.37
C PRO A 97 -2.19 15.32 -16.19
N THR A 98 -2.38 15.19 -17.49
CA THR A 98 -1.30 15.09 -18.50
C THR A 98 -1.18 16.34 -19.36
N GLU A 99 -2.04 17.34 -19.15
CA GLU A 99 -2.11 18.58 -19.89
C GLU A 99 -2.64 19.71 -19.01
N ARG A 100 -2.73 20.93 -19.57
CA ARG A 100 -3.30 22.07 -18.88
C ARG A 100 -4.79 21.83 -18.60
N GLY A 101 -5.16 21.85 -17.33
CA GLY A 101 -6.54 21.61 -16.89
C GLY A 101 -6.82 22.21 -15.51
N PRO A 102 -8.07 22.07 -15.03
CA PRO A 102 -8.49 22.59 -13.73
C PRO A 102 -7.64 22.00 -12.60
N GLU A 103 -7.43 22.78 -11.54
CA GLU A 103 -6.69 22.31 -10.35
C GLU A 103 -7.52 21.36 -9.47
N PHE A 104 -8.79 21.19 -9.82
CA PHE A 104 -9.78 20.41 -9.12
C PHE A 104 -10.44 19.44 -10.11
N ASP A 105 -10.71 18.22 -9.66
CA ASP A 105 -11.48 17.26 -10.45
C ASP A 105 -12.90 17.82 -10.66
N PRO A 106 -13.41 17.81 -11.91
CA PRO A 106 -14.69 18.44 -12.25
C PRO A 106 -15.91 17.65 -11.72
N VAL A 107 -15.74 16.41 -11.26
CA VAL A 107 -16.84 15.54 -10.80
C VAL A 107 -17.03 15.67 -9.28
N ASP A 108 -15.94 15.63 -8.50
CA ASP A 108 -16.00 15.65 -7.03
C ASP A 108 -15.35 16.88 -6.39
N GLY A 109 -14.80 17.80 -7.19
CA GLY A 109 -14.19 19.04 -6.73
C GLY A 109 -12.87 18.84 -5.97
N LYS A 110 -12.27 17.64 -6.02
CA LYS A 110 -11.08 17.31 -5.22
C LYS A 110 -9.79 17.79 -5.89
N PRO A 111 -8.81 18.32 -5.13
CA PRO A 111 -7.56 18.84 -5.68
C PRO A 111 -6.53 17.73 -5.94
N PHE A 112 -6.83 16.74 -6.79
CA PHE A 112 -5.90 15.65 -7.14
C PHE A 112 -4.50 16.11 -7.60
N PRO A 113 -4.34 17.20 -8.36
CA PRO A 113 -3.02 17.70 -8.70
C PRO A 113 -2.14 18.06 -7.50
N LYS A 114 -2.69 18.24 -6.29
CA LYS A 114 -1.93 18.46 -5.05
C LYS A 114 -1.02 17.27 -4.74
N VAL A 115 -1.44 16.04 -5.04
CA VAL A 115 -0.64 14.81 -4.87
C VAL A 115 0.67 14.88 -5.66
N LEU A 116 0.65 15.54 -6.83
CA LEU A 116 1.85 15.68 -7.66
C LEU A 116 2.94 16.55 -7.01
N LYS A 117 2.63 17.31 -5.96
CA LYS A 117 3.62 18.06 -5.17
C LYS A 117 4.51 17.17 -4.33
N HIS A 118 4.15 15.90 -4.13
CA HIS A 118 4.94 14.93 -3.39
C HIS A 118 5.78 14.03 -4.32
N VAL A 119 5.90 14.39 -5.61
CA VAL A 119 6.76 13.64 -6.54
C VAL A 119 8.22 14.03 -6.32
N VAL A 120 9.07 13.02 -6.16
CA VAL A 120 10.51 13.17 -5.99
C VAL A 120 11.28 12.46 -7.11
N GLN A 121 12.46 12.97 -7.41
CA GLN A 121 13.41 12.34 -8.33
C GLN A 121 14.40 11.46 -7.56
N GLY A 122 14.90 10.36 -8.14
CA GLY A 122 15.86 9.43 -7.51
C GLY A 122 17.10 10.08 -6.87
N ARG A 123 17.57 11.19 -7.43
CA ARG A 123 18.71 11.96 -6.93
C ARG A 123 18.34 13.05 -5.91
N ALA A 124 17.08 13.16 -5.52
CA ALA A 124 16.61 14.21 -4.63
C ALA A 124 17.44 14.25 -3.33
N SER A 125 17.82 15.45 -2.92
CA SER A 125 18.54 15.69 -1.66
C SER A 125 17.58 15.74 -0.47
N GLN A 126 16.29 15.97 -0.73
CA GLN A 126 15.22 15.92 0.26
C GLN A 126 14.02 15.13 -0.29
N VAL A 127 13.30 14.48 0.62
CA VAL A 127 12.00 13.88 0.36
C VAL A 127 10.95 14.45 1.32
N PRO A 128 9.67 14.55 0.93
CA PRO A 128 8.60 14.97 1.83
C PRO A 128 8.58 14.11 3.11
N GLY A 129 8.56 14.76 4.28
CA GLY A 129 8.59 14.08 5.59
C GLY A 129 9.98 13.63 6.06
N GLY A 130 11.05 13.92 5.31
CA GLY A 130 12.43 13.57 5.66
C GLY A 130 12.84 12.15 5.24
N GLY A 131 14.15 11.91 5.18
CA GLY A 131 14.75 10.66 4.70
C GLY A 131 15.69 10.88 3.52
N ASP A 132 16.47 9.85 3.17
CA ASP A 132 17.44 9.92 2.09
C ASP A 132 17.01 9.06 0.90
N LEU A 133 16.97 9.67 -0.29
CA LEU A 133 16.98 8.95 -1.57
C LEU A 133 18.37 9.06 -2.20
N GLN A 134 18.81 10.27 -2.58
CA GLN A 134 20.20 10.60 -2.96
C GLN A 134 20.93 9.53 -3.80
N ILE A 135 20.25 8.96 -4.80
CA ILE A 135 20.85 7.89 -5.60
C ILE A 135 21.90 8.50 -6.55
N PRO A 136 23.16 8.00 -6.57
CA PRO A 136 24.22 8.57 -7.39
C PRO A 136 23.96 8.54 -8.90
N ASP A 137 24.44 9.58 -9.60
CA ASP A 137 24.27 9.78 -11.06
C ASP A 137 24.81 8.66 -11.95
N VAL A 138 25.73 7.84 -11.42
CA VAL A 138 26.28 6.68 -12.13
C VAL A 138 25.20 5.64 -12.45
N TRP A 139 24.05 5.68 -11.76
CA TRP A 139 22.93 4.78 -12.00
C TRP A 139 21.74 5.47 -12.67
N GLN A 140 21.19 4.83 -13.70
CA GLN A 140 20.12 5.39 -14.54
C GLN A 140 18.85 5.80 -13.78
N GLY A 141 18.51 5.12 -12.68
CA GLY A 141 17.33 5.45 -11.89
C GLY A 141 17.47 6.73 -11.06
N ALA A 142 18.65 7.35 -10.98
CA ALA A 142 18.84 8.65 -10.34
C ALA A 142 17.98 9.75 -11.01
N ARG A 143 17.68 9.63 -12.31
CA ARG A 143 16.86 10.59 -13.07
C ARG A 143 15.36 10.28 -13.05
N GLN A 144 14.98 9.12 -12.52
CA GLN A 144 13.60 8.63 -12.54
C GLN A 144 12.78 9.21 -11.39
N PHE A 145 11.46 9.21 -11.54
CA PHE A 145 10.52 9.81 -10.59
C PHE A 145 9.71 8.76 -9.83
N MET A 146 9.41 9.07 -8.58
CA MET A 146 8.45 8.31 -7.76
C MET A 146 7.54 9.26 -7.00
N LEU A 147 6.30 8.82 -6.77
CA LEU A 147 5.39 9.49 -5.85
C LEU A 147 5.81 9.17 -4.41
N TRP A 148 6.08 10.20 -3.63
CA TRP A 148 6.45 10.11 -2.21
C TRP A 148 5.27 10.53 -1.32
N GLU A 149 4.14 9.87 -1.50
CA GLU A 149 2.92 10.12 -0.73
C GLU A 149 2.32 8.82 -0.24
N LYS A 150 2.05 8.73 1.06
CA LYS A 150 1.33 7.57 1.61
C LYS A 150 -0.07 7.51 1.00
N PHE A 151 -0.53 6.31 0.67
CA PHE A 151 -1.90 6.13 0.21
C PHE A 151 -2.51 4.85 0.76
N ALA A 152 -3.83 4.72 0.64
CA ALA A 152 -4.56 3.53 1.01
C ALA A 152 -5.51 3.11 -0.12
N ILE A 153 -5.68 1.80 -0.30
CA ILE A 153 -6.77 1.23 -1.09
C ILE A 153 -7.81 0.70 -0.10
N ARG A 154 -8.99 1.29 -0.10
CA ARG A 154 -10.12 0.90 0.74
C ARG A 154 -11.20 0.24 -0.11
N LEU A 155 -11.59 -0.98 0.25
CA LEU A 155 -12.62 -1.76 -0.42
C LEU A 155 -13.82 -1.94 0.50
N ARG A 156 -15.02 -1.69 -0.03
CA ARG A 156 -16.31 -1.96 0.63
C ARG A 156 -17.23 -2.73 -0.32
N PRO A 157 -17.86 -3.84 0.11
CA PRO A 157 -18.83 -4.58 -0.71
C PRO A 157 -20.01 -3.72 -1.16
N MET A 158 -20.60 -4.08 -2.30
CA MET A 158 -21.84 -3.50 -2.81
C MET A 158 -22.89 -4.58 -3.18
N PRO A 159 -24.18 -4.36 -2.85
CA PRO A 159 -24.69 -3.28 -1.99
C PRO A 159 -24.09 -3.38 -0.58
N ALA A 160 -23.95 -2.25 0.12
CA ALA A 160 -23.46 -2.27 1.49
C ALA A 160 -24.42 -3.14 2.32
N PRO A 161 -23.99 -4.28 2.88
CA PRO A 161 -24.84 -5.07 3.74
C PRO A 161 -25.10 -4.28 5.03
N LEU A 162 -26.16 -4.64 5.77
CA LEU A 162 -26.42 -4.12 7.12
C LEU A 162 -25.22 -4.35 8.06
N GLU A 163 -24.45 -5.41 7.82
CA GLU A 163 -23.13 -5.69 8.40
C GLU A 163 -22.08 -5.66 7.28
N GLY A 164 -21.33 -4.56 7.19
CA GLY A 164 -20.37 -4.34 6.10
C GLY A 164 -18.93 -4.45 6.59
N PHE A 165 -18.10 -5.21 5.87
CA PHE A 165 -16.65 -5.12 6.08
C PHE A 165 -16.05 -4.00 5.23
N THR A 166 -15.03 -3.36 5.77
CA THR A 166 -14.08 -2.51 5.06
C THR A 166 -12.73 -3.20 5.09
N LEU A 167 -12.15 -3.48 3.93
CA LEU A 167 -10.75 -3.86 3.81
C LEU A 167 -9.93 -2.62 3.42
N THR A 168 -8.93 -2.26 4.21
CA THR A 168 -8.02 -1.14 3.92
C THR A 168 -6.60 -1.69 3.81
N VAL A 169 -5.94 -1.46 2.69
CA VAL A 169 -4.51 -1.73 2.51
C VAL A 169 -3.78 -0.40 2.49
N ASN A 170 -2.96 -0.15 3.50
CA ASN A 170 -2.14 1.04 3.62
C ASN A 170 -0.79 0.82 2.97
N PHE A 171 -0.32 1.83 2.24
CA PHE A 171 0.94 1.83 1.53
C PHE A 171 1.80 3.00 1.97
N ARG A 172 3.12 2.79 1.93
CA ARG A 172 4.13 3.84 2.14
C ARG A 172 5.17 3.83 1.02
N PRO A 173 5.73 5.00 0.66
CA PRO A 173 6.85 5.07 -0.28
C PRO A 173 8.03 4.24 0.21
N SER A 174 8.73 3.57 -0.70
CA SER A 174 9.87 2.71 -0.39
C SER A 174 11.04 2.93 -1.36
N PRO A 175 12.19 3.46 -0.89
CA PRO A 175 13.35 3.67 -1.74
C PRO A 175 13.98 2.36 -2.20
N GLY A 176 13.98 1.33 -1.35
CA GLY A 176 14.45 -0.01 -1.73
C GLY A 176 13.58 -0.63 -2.82
N ARG A 177 12.25 -0.50 -2.70
CA ARG A 177 11.34 -0.95 -3.76
C ARG A 177 11.55 -0.16 -5.06
N PHE A 178 11.73 1.15 -4.98
CA PHE A 178 12.06 1.98 -6.15
C PHE A 178 13.29 1.46 -6.89
N VAL A 179 14.37 1.12 -6.18
CA VAL A 179 15.57 0.54 -6.78
C VAL A 179 15.28 -0.81 -7.43
N MET A 180 14.55 -1.70 -6.75
CA MET A 180 14.21 -3.02 -7.30
C MET A 180 13.37 -2.90 -8.59
N GLU A 181 12.40 -1.99 -8.62
CA GLU A 181 11.56 -1.72 -9.80
C GLU A 181 12.37 -1.11 -10.95
N ALA A 182 13.20 -0.11 -10.67
CA ALA A 182 14.04 0.55 -11.66
C ALA A 182 15.12 -0.37 -12.27
N SER A 183 15.52 -1.41 -11.53
CA SER A 183 16.40 -2.48 -12.00
C SER A 183 15.67 -3.65 -12.68
N GLY A 184 14.33 -3.60 -12.79
CA GLY A 184 13.54 -4.66 -13.41
C GLY A 184 13.41 -5.94 -12.57
N ARG A 185 13.80 -5.91 -11.28
CA ARG A 185 13.66 -7.05 -10.35
C ARG A 185 12.24 -7.21 -9.82
N ARG A 186 11.41 -6.16 -9.95
CA ARG A 186 10.02 -6.10 -9.48
C ARG A 186 9.14 -5.47 -10.54
N PRO A 187 7.86 -5.87 -10.64
CA PRO A 187 6.89 -5.14 -11.46
C PRO A 187 6.76 -3.70 -10.97
N SER A 188 6.70 -2.78 -11.92
CA SER A 188 6.59 -1.36 -11.63
C SER A 188 5.26 -0.84 -12.14
N LEU A 189 4.62 -0.01 -11.32
CA LEU A 189 3.38 0.67 -11.65
C LEU A 189 3.69 2.15 -11.89
N HIS A 190 3.29 2.65 -13.06
CA HIS A 190 3.53 4.04 -13.45
C HIS A 190 2.22 4.75 -13.77
N PHE A 191 2.23 6.06 -13.56
CA PHE A 191 1.28 6.99 -14.15
C PHE A 191 2.04 8.14 -14.81
N ARG A 192 1.36 8.90 -15.67
CA ARG A 192 1.93 10.07 -16.32
C ARG A 192 1.48 11.35 -15.62
N ALA A 193 2.41 12.26 -15.38
CA ALA A 193 2.17 13.54 -14.71
C ALA A 193 2.64 14.70 -15.57
N TRP A 194 1.86 15.79 -15.59
CA TRP A 194 2.20 17.03 -16.27
C TRP A 194 3.26 17.82 -15.49
N LYS A 195 4.40 18.14 -16.14
CA LYS A 195 5.58 18.79 -15.55
C LYS A 195 5.25 20.03 -14.71
N PRO A 196 4.41 20.99 -15.16
CA PRO A 196 4.04 22.17 -14.36
C PRO A 196 3.35 21.89 -13.01
N ARG A 197 2.85 20.68 -12.76
CA ARG A 197 2.23 20.30 -11.47
C ARG A 197 3.21 19.71 -10.46
N LEU A 198 4.40 19.32 -10.92
CA LEU A 198 5.45 18.79 -10.06
C LEU A 198 6.00 19.89 -9.13
N PRO A 199 6.72 19.54 -8.05
CA PRO A 199 7.41 20.49 -7.20
C PRO A 199 8.70 20.98 -7.87
N ILE A 200 8.65 21.39 -9.13
CA ILE A 200 9.75 22.09 -9.78
C ILE A 200 9.81 23.51 -9.22
N GLY A 201 11.00 23.97 -8.84
CA GLY A 201 11.22 25.26 -8.18
C GLY A 201 10.66 26.48 -8.94
N SER A 202 10.83 27.67 -8.36
CA SER A 202 10.35 28.93 -8.95
C SER A 202 10.85 29.14 -10.38
N SER A 203 9.96 29.53 -11.28
CA SER A 203 10.29 29.92 -12.66
C SER A 203 11.15 31.19 -12.76
N ILE A 204 11.26 31.95 -11.66
CA ILE A 204 11.94 33.27 -11.63
C ILE A 204 13.45 33.10 -11.42
N ASN A 205 13.86 32.10 -10.63
CA ASN A 205 15.25 31.74 -10.42
C ASN A 205 15.41 30.34 -11.00
N SER A 206 16.06 30.21 -12.16
CA SER A 206 16.30 28.97 -12.94
C SER A 206 16.90 27.73 -12.21
N ALA A 207 16.91 27.72 -10.87
CA ALA A 207 17.29 26.63 -10.01
C ALA A 207 16.14 25.62 -9.83
N CYS A 208 16.49 24.36 -10.05
CA CYS A 208 15.63 23.23 -9.75
C CYS A 208 15.39 23.08 -8.24
N SER A 209 14.30 22.42 -7.83
CA SER A 209 14.02 22.16 -6.41
C SER A 209 14.90 21.05 -5.86
N GLU A 210 14.93 20.92 -4.54
CA GLU A 210 15.63 19.82 -3.87
C GLU A 210 14.96 18.46 -4.09
N GLU A 211 13.64 18.43 -4.33
CA GLU A 211 12.90 17.21 -4.67
C GLU A 211 13.10 16.79 -6.14
N ILE A 212 13.38 17.74 -7.04
CA ILE A 212 13.62 17.49 -8.46
C ILE A 212 14.85 18.27 -8.91
N PRO A 213 16.07 17.82 -8.56
CA PRO A 213 17.31 18.56 -8.84
C PRO A 213 17.67 18.63 -10.33
N ILE A 214 17.11 17.75 -11.18
CA ILE A 214 17.31 17.75 -12.64
C ILE A 214 15.97 18.06 -13.32
N CYS A 215 15.66 19.35 -13.50
CA CYS A 215 14.36 19.84 -13.95
C CYS A 215 14.35 20.51 -15.35
N LYS A 216 15.51 20.99 -15.83
CA LYS A 216 15.61 21.81 -17.06
C LYS A 216 15.12 21.04 -18.29
N ASP A 217 15.61 19.81 -18.47
CA ASP A 217 15.35 18.99 -19.67
C ASP A 217 14.20 17.99 -19.48
N LEU A 218 13.31 18.22 -18.52
CA LEU A 218 12.18 17.31 -18.32
C LEU A 218 11.18 17.46 -19.47
N PRO A 219 10.66 16.34 -20.02
CA PRO A 219 9.56 16.36 -20.97
C PRO A 219 8.32 16.98 -20.33
N GLU A 220 7.39 17.45 -21.16
CA GLU A 220 6.13 18.03 -20.67
C GLU A 220 5.32 17.05 -19.82
N VAL A 221 5.38 15.76 -20.16
CA VAL A 221 4.73 14.68 -19.43
C VAL A 221 5.81 13.70 -18.94
N VAL A 222 5.89 13.50 -17.63
CA VAL A 222 6.87 12.62 -16.99
C VAL A 222 6.21 11.32 -16.51
N PRO A 223 6.87 10.16 -16.64
CA PRO A 223 6.44 8.93 -16.00
C PRO A 223 6.84 8.96 -14.51
N VAL A 224 5.87 8.71 -13.63
CA VAL A 224 6.04 8.68 -12.17
C VAL A 224 5.72 7.27 -11.68
N ARG A 225 6.64 6.67 -10.91
CA ARG A 225 6.44 5.37 -10.27
C ARG A 225 5.62 5.47 -9.00
N MET A 226 4.79 4.47 -8.75
CA MET A 226 4.19 4.21 -7.44
C MET A 226 4.97 3.13 -6.68
N SER A 227 6.26 3.38 -6.43
CA SER A 227 7.13 2.47 -5.69
C SER A 227 6.83 2.48 -4.19
N HIS A 228 5.73 1.84 -3.82
CA HIS A 228 5.25 1.73 -2.45
C HIS A 228 5.18 0.27 -2.01
N GLU A 229 5.37 0.05 -0.73
CA GLU A 229 5.21 -1.24 -0.08
C GLU A 229 4.05 -1.19 0.91
N VAL A 230 3.52 -2.36 1.27
CA VAL A 230 2.42 -2.48 2.21
C VAL A 230 2.91 -2.13 3.61
N GLU A 231 2.28 -1.13 4.22
CA GLU A 231 2.50 -0.74 5.62
C GLU A 231 1.63 -1.56 6.57
N GLU A 232 0.36 -1.75 6.21
CA GLU A 232 -0.65 -2.39 7.06
C GLU A 232 -1.80 -2.89 6.19
N VAL A 233 -2.40 -4.03 6.56
CA VAL A 233 -3.70 -4.46 6.05
C VAL A 233 -4.68 -4.50 7.21
N ARG A 234 -5.81 -3.81 7.08
CA ARG A 234 -6.84 -3.71 8.11
C ARG A 234 -8.18 -4.19 7.58
N LEU A 235 -8.82 -5.09 8.33
CA LEU A 235 -10.18 -5.51 8.11
C LEU A 235 -11.04 -4.99 9.24
N ASP A 236 -12.01 -4.14 8.93
CA ASP A 236 -12.98 -3.61 9.88
C ASP A 236 -14.38 -4.13 9.55
N LEU A 237 -15.05 -4.76 10.50
CA LEU A 237 -16.47 -5.08 10.42
C LEU A 237 -17.23 -4.11 11.32
N GLU A 238 -18.17 -3.37 10.75
CA GLU A 238 -19.02 -2.40 11.47
C GLU A 238 -20.50 -2.79 11.27
N GLY A 239 -21.30 -2.66 12.33
CA GLY A 239 -22.71 -3.04 12.31
C GLY A 239 -23.28 -3.23 13.71
N ASP A 240 -24.56 -3.62 13.75
CA ASP A 240 -25.24 -3.98 14.99
C ASP A 240 -25.06 -5.50 15.26
N ASN A 241 -25.14 -5.92 16.53
CA ASN A 241 -25.11 -7.33 16.95
C ASN A 241 -23.85 -8.12 16.53
N LEU A 242 -22.68 -7.49 16.52
CA LEU A 242 -21.43 -8.16 16.11
C LEU A 242 -20.87 -9.14 17.14
N ALA A 243 -21.59 -9.51 18.21
CA ALA A 243 -21.06 -10.37 19.27
C ALA A 243 -20.59 -11.73 18.75
N ALA A 244 -21.45 -12.43 17.99
CA ALA A 244 -21.12 -13.71 17.39
C ALA A 244 -20.03 -13.58 16.30
N PRO A 245 -20.11 -12.61 15.36
CA PRO A 245 -19.01 -12.35 14.42
C PRO A 245 -17.66 -12.04 15.09
N ALA A 246 -17.66 -11.27 16.19
CA ALA A 246 -16.46 -10.93 16.96
C ALA A 246 -15.85 -12.17 17.60
N GLU A 247 -16.65 -12.92 18.35
CA GLU A 247 -16.21 -14.15 19.02
C GLU A 247 -15.64 -15.14 18.00
N GLN A 248 -16.35 -15.37 16.89
CA GLN A 248 -15.92 -16.27 15.84
C GLN A 248 -14.60 -15.80 15.18
N THR A 249 -14.51 -14.52 14.81
CA THR A 249 -13.33 -13.99 14.12
C THR A 249 -12.09 -14.10 15.00
N LEU A 250 -12.19 -13.67 16.26
CA LEU A 250 -11.07 -13.66 17.19
C LEU A 250 -10.67 -15.07 17.63
N THR A 251 -11.65 -15.95 17.90
CA THR A 251 -11.36 -17.36 18.23
C THR A 251 -10.70 -18.09 17.06
N ASN A 252 -11.10 -17.79 15.82
CA ASN A 252 -10.47 -18.34 14.63
C ASN A 252 -9.01 -17.86 14.48
N LEU A 253 -8.73 -16.59 14.76
CA LEU A 253 -7.36 -16.06 14.78
C LEU A 253 -6.51 -16.79 15.83
N GLU A 254 -7.01 -16.89 17.07
CA GLU A 254 -6.32 -17.60 18.15
C GLU A 254 -6.04 -19.07 17.79
N THR A 255 -7.04 -19.76 17.24
CA THR A 255 -6.92 -21.18 16.90
C THR A 255 -5.94 -21.39 15.74
N ARG A 256 -6.05 -20.57 14.68
CA ARG A 256 -5.24 -20.69 13.47
C ARG A 256 -3.76 -20.42 13.74
N TYR A 257 -3.47 -19.44 14.61
CA TYR A 257 -2.11 -19.00 14.89
C TYR A 257 -1.65 -19.34 16.32
N ARG A 258 -2.21 -20.38 16.93
CA ARG A 258 -1.95 -20.78 18.33
C ARG A 258 -0.47 -20.88 18.71
N ARG A 259 0.39 -21.29 17.78
CA ARG A 259 1.85 -21.40 18.01
C ARG A 259 2.57 -20.05 18.10
N HIS A 260 1.95 -18.99 17.62
CA HIS A 260 2.45 -17.61 17.58
C HIS A 260 1.59 -16.67 18.42
N LEU A 261 0.73 -17.21 19.28
CA LEU A 261 -0.15 -16.43 20.14
C LEU A 261 0.69 -15.68 21.19
N ALA A 262 0.65 -14.36 21.14
CA ALA A 262 1.36 -13.48 22.07
C ALA A 262 0.46 -13.11 23.26
N SER A 263 -0.78 -12.73 22.99
CA SER A 263 -1.80 -12.47 24.03
C SER A 263 -3.22 -12.76 23.52
N SER A 264 -4.12 -13.14 24.43
CA SER A 264 -5.55 -13.28 24.14
C SER A 264 -6.36 -13.15 25.43
N ASN A 265 -7.53 -12.54 25.36
CA ASN A 265 -8.54 -12.55 26.43
C ASN A 265 -9.82 -13.29 26.03
N MET A 266 -9.80 -14.08 24.94
CA MET A 266 -11.01 -14.68 24.38
C MET A 266 -11.71 -15.67 25.31
N ARG A 267 -11.01 -16.23 26.31
CA ARG A 267 -11.63 -17.08 27.35
C ARG A 267 -12.66 -16.33 28.18
N ASP A 268 -12.47 -15.02 28.35
CA ASP A 268 -13.31 -14.13 29.15
C ASP A 268 -14.10 -13.16 28.24
N PHE A 269 -14.32 -13.53 26.97
CA PHE A 269 -15.06 -12.70 26.03
C PHE A 269 -16.48 -12.46 26.54
N ASP A 270 -16.83 -11.19 26.72
CA ASP A 270 -18.15 -10.76 27.15
C ASP A 270 -18.96 -10.29 25.93
N PRO A 271 -19.96 -11.06 25.46
CA PRO A 271 -20.77 -10.70 24.30
C PRO A 271 -21.65 -9.47 24.54
N VAL A 272 -21.93 -9.11 25.80
CA VAL A 272 -22.70 -7.92 26.17
C VAL A 272 -21.82 -6.67 26.12
N ARG A 273 -20.60 -6.74 26.69
CA ARG A 273 -19.65 -5.62 26.69
C ARG A 273 -18.82 -5.51 25.40
N GLY A 274 -18.78 -6.56 24.59
CA GLY A 274 -18.13 -6.59 23.28
C GLY A 274 -16.61 -6.42 23.33
N ARG A 275 -15.94 -6.88 24.40
CA ARG A 275 -14.49 -6.75 24.57
C ARG A 275 -13.79 -8.07 24.30
N GLY A 276 -13.00 -8.11 23.26
CA GLY A 276 -12.19 -9.24 22.82
C GLY A 276 -10.91 -8.72 22.21
N HIS A 277 -9.82 -9.44 22.44
CA HIS A 277 -8.48 -9.12 22.02
C HIS A 277 -7.70 -10.40 21.75
N VAL A 278 -7.02 -10.44 20.61
CA VAL A 278 -6.07 -11.48 20.24
C VAL A 278 -4.88 -10.81 19.57
N GLU A 279 -3.69 -11.10 20.05
CA GLU A 279 -2.42 -10.66 19.44
C GLU A 279 -1.56 -11.86 19.08
N ILE A 280 -1.10 -11.89 17.84
CA ILE A 280 -0.23 -12.92 17.29
C ILE A 280 1.07 -12.24 16.86
N ARG A 281 2.21 -12.85 17.21
CA ARG A 281 3.55 -12.39 16.82
C ARG A 281 4.40 -13.56 16.35
N ASP A 282 5.02 -13.42 15.18
CA ASP A 282 5.92 -14.44 14.63
C ASP A 282 7.39 -13.99 14.51
N GLY A 283 7.73 -12.80 15.02
CA GLY A 283 9.04 -12.16 14.91
C GLY A 283 9.18 -11.21 13.71
N THR A 284 8.27 -11.31 12.74
CA THR A 284 8.26 -10.50 11.51
C THR A 284 6.93 -9.80 11.28
N THR A 285 5.84 -10.37 11.74
CA THR A 285 4.48 -9.88 11.58
C THR A 285 3.79 -9.85 12.94
N VAL A 286 2.95 -8.83 13.13
CA VAL A 286 1.98 -8.72 14.21
C VAL A 286 0.58 -8.72 13.63
N ILE A 287 -0.29 -9.57 14.20
CA ILE A 287 -1.73 -9.55 13.91
C ILE A 287 -2.46 -9.20 15.20
N THR A 288 -3.21 -8.10 15.17
CA THR A 288 -4.01 -7.63 16.31
C THR A 288 -5.48 -7.68 15.92
N GLY A 289 -6.24 -8.55 16.57
CA GLY A 289 -7.69 -8.64 16.47
C GLY A 289 -8.34 -8.04 17.71
N GLU A 290 -9.21 -7.06 17.53
CA GLU A 290 -9.91 -6.37 18.62
C GLU A 290 -11.41 -6.25 18.33
N SER A 291 -12.24 -6.42 19.35
CA SER A 291 -13.65 -6.01 19.30
C SER A 291 -13.89 -4.81 20.22
N PHE A 292 -14.65 -3.85 19.71
CA PHE A 292 -14.87 -2.57 20.36
C PHE A 292 -16.22 -2.56 21.09
N PRO A 293 -16.33 -1.88 22.24
CA PRO A 293 -17.56 -1.81 23.01
C PRO A 293 -18.77 -1.31 22.19
N PRO A 294 -20.01 -1.59 22.65
CA PRO A 294 -21.22 -1.04 22.04
C PRO A 294 -21.20 0.49 21.97
N GLU A 295 -21.83 1.03 20.93
CA GLU A 295 -22.25 2.42 20.95
C GLU A 295 -23.25 2.67 22.10
N ARG A 296 -23.32 3.91 22.60
CA ARG A 296 -24.22 4.26 23.72
C ARG A 296 -25.65 3.78 23.45
N GLY A 297 -26.19 2.98 24.36
CA GLY A 297 -27.57 2.49 24.30
C GLY A 297 -27.77 1.19 23.51
N LYS A 298 -26.71 0.57 22.96
CA LYS A 298 -26.76 -0.73 22.28
C LYS A 298 -26.12 -1.84 23.13
N ILE A 299 -26.40 -3.10 22.76
CA ILE A 299 -25.78 -4.31 23.35
C ILE A 299 -24.87 -4.96 22.30
N GLY A 300 -23.70 -5.43 22.72
CA GLY A 300 -22.74 -6.11 21.86
C GLY A 300 -21.80 -5.17 21.10
N PRO A 301 -20.71 -5.70 20.54
CA PRO A 301 -19.68 -4.88 19.92
C PRO A 301 -20.22 -4.13 18.69
N SER A 302 -19.79 -2.89 18.54
CA SER A 302 -20.14 -2.03 17.40
C SER A 302 -19.17 -2.17 16.23
N ARG A 303 -17.95 -2.66 16.52
CA ARG A 303 -16.90 -2.89 15.54
C ARG A 303 -16.02 -4.07 15.93
N VAL A 304 -15.52 -4.78 14.92
CA VAL A 304 -14.42 -5.74 15.04
C VAL A 304 -13.33 -5.34 14.06
N SER A 305 -12.09 -5.22 14.51
CA SER A 305 -10.95 -4.88 13.68
C SER A 305 -9.90 -5.98 13.73
N VAL A 306 -9.35 -6.33 12.58
CA VAL A 306 -8.18 -7.19 12.47
C VAL A 306 -7.12 -6.43 11.68
N VAL A 307 -6.00 -6.15 12.32
CA VAL A 307 -4.87 -5.41 11.76
C VAL A 307 -3.71 -6.37 11.57
N TYR A 308 -3.23 -6.47 10.34
CA TYR A 308 -2.00 -7.16 9.96
C TYR A 308 -0.94 -6.10 9.69
N ALA A 309 0.12 -6.12 10.48
CA ALA A 309 1.22 -5.18 10.36
C ALA A 309 2.55 -5.90 10.50
N GLU A 310 3.60 -5.23 10.07
CA GLU A 310 4.95 -5.74 10.24
C GLU A 310 5.45 -5.46 11.67
N GLU A 311 6.16 -6.43 12.27
CA GLU A 311 6.80 -6.22 13.57
C GLU A 311 7.98 -5.25 13.43
N GLN A 312 8.12 -4.33 14.37
CA GLN A 312 9.27 -3.43 14.42
C GLN A 312 10.49 -4.20 14.96
N SER A 313 11.12 -4.98 14.09
CA SER A 313 12.32 -5.76 14.40
C SER A 313 13.43 -5.55 13.36
N PRO A 314 14.71 -5.79 13.71
CA PRO A 314 15.81 -5.78 12.74
C PRO A 314 15.65 -6.82 11.62
N ASP A 315 14.89 -7.88 11.87
CA ASP A 315 14.64 -8.98 10.93
C ASP A 315 13.40 -8.75 10.04
N SER A 316 12.68 -7.65 10.27
CA SER A 316 11.52 -7.24 9.47
C SER A 316 11.89 -7.12 7.97
N TYR A 317 10.95 -7.45 7.07
CA TYR A 317 11.00 -7.09 5.65
C TYR A 317 11.37 -5.62 5.43
N ARG A 318 10.77 -4.68 6.15
CA ARG A 318 11.12 -3.25 6.12
C ARG A 318 12.61 -3.05 6.35
N ALA A 319 13.13 -3.56 7.46
CA ALA A 319 14.54 -3.41 7.79
C ALA A 319 15.42 -4.02 6.68
N ARG A 320 15.01 -5.16 6.09
CA ARG A 320 15.73 -5.78 4.97
C ARG A 320 15.71 -4.93 3.69
N ILE A 321 14.57 -4.35 3.30
CA ILE A 321 14.46 -3.48 2.13
C ILE A 321 15.25 -2.19 2.34
N ASP A 322 15.19 -1.60 3.54
CA ASP A 322 15.96 -0.42 3.92
C ASP A 322 17.48 -0.73 3.91
N ASN A 323 17.89 -1.90 4.41
CA ASN A 323 19.29 -2.36 4.35
C ASN A 323 19.76 -2.54 2.90
N TYR A 324 18.97 -3.23 2.07
CA TYR A 324 19.26 -3.42 0.65
C TYR A 324 19.48 -2.09 -0.07
N PHE A 325 18.63 -1.11 0.20
CA PHE A 325 18.75 0.22 -0.37
C PHE A 325 20.07 0.91 0.05
N ARG A 326 20.42 0.86 1.33
CA ARG A 326 21.67 1.44 1.84
C ARG A 326 22.90 0.79 1.20
N GLU A 327 22.95 -0.54 1.17
CA GLU A 327 24.05 -1.29 0.55
C GLU A 327 24.21 -0.95 -0.94
N PHE A 328 23.08 -0.86 -1.65
CA PHE A 328 23.05 -0.45 -3.05
C PHE A 328 23.62 0.96 -3.25
N ARG A 329 23.16 1.93 -2.45
CA ARG A 329 23.62 3.32 -2.51
C ARG A 329 25.13 3.41 -2.24
N ASP A 330 25.61 2.72 -1.21
CA ASP A 330 27.02 2.73 -0.83
C ASP A 330 27.92 2.09 -1.90
N ALA A 331 27.43 1.06 -2.60
CA ALA A 331 28.11 0.49 -3.76
C ALA A 331 28.26 1.52 -4.89
N LEU A 332 27.20 2.26 -5.21
CA LEU A 332 27.24 3.30 -6.24
C LEU A 332 28.14 4.48 -5.87
N VAL A 333 28.17 4.90 -4.60
CA VAL A 333 29.07 5.97 -4.13
C VAL A 333 30.53 5.55 -4.30
N ARG A 334 30.87 4.31 -3.95
CA ARG A 334 32.21 3.76 -4.18
C ARG A 334 32.58 3.75 -5.66
N GLN A 335 31.68 3.30 -6.53
CA GLN A 335 31.89 3.31 -7.97
C GLN A 335 32.13 4.73 -8.50
N GLN A 336 31.32 5.71 -8.11
CA GLN A 336 31.50 7.10 -8.52
C GLN A 336 32.84 7.70 -8.06
N SER A 337 33.32 7.32 -6.86
CA SER A 337 34.64 7.72 -6.37
C SER A 337 35.77 7.17 -7.23
N ILE A 338 35.68 5.90 -7.63
CA ILE A 338 36.65 5.25 -8.53
C ILE A 338 36.66 5.95 -9.90
N ASP A 339 35.48 6.17 -10.49
CA ASP A 339 35.36 6.83 -11.81
C ASP A 339 35.94 8.25 -11.81
N ARG A 340 35.77 9.00 -10.72
CA ARG A 340 36.37 10.34 -10.57
C ARG A 340 37.90 10.27 -10.52
N LYS A 341 38.47 9.31 -9.78
CA LYS A 341 39.92 9.11 -9.73
C LYS A 341 40.48 8.71 -11.10
N ALA A 342 39.79 7.82 -11.83
CA ALA A 342 40.22 7.39 -13.16
C ALA A 342 40.21 8.50 -14.22
N ARG A 343 39.42 9.57 -14.04
CA ARG A 343 39.38 10.74 -14.96
C ARG A 343 40.39 11.84 -14.61
N THR A 344 41.06 11.74 -13.47
CA THR A 344 42.05 12.74 -13.00
C THR A 344 43.50 12.29 -13.24
N TYR A 345 43.69 11.08 -13.77
CA TYR A 345 44.92 10.58 -14.38
C TYR A 345 44.70 10.45 -15.89
#